data_AF-A0A392UQ89-F1
#
_entry.id   AF-A0A392UQ89-F1
#
_cell.length_a   1.000
_cell.length_b   1.000
_cell.length_c   1.000
_cell.angle_alpha   90.00
_cell.angle_beta   90.00
_cell.angle_gamma   90.00
#
_symmetry.space_group_name_H-M   'P 1'
#
loop_
_entity.id
_entity.type
_entity.pdbx_description
1 polymer ?
#
loop_
_entity_poly.entity_id
_entity_poly.type
_entity_poly.pdbx_seq_one_letter_code
_entity_poly.pdbx_strand_id
1 'polypeptide(L)' 'DFGLISIPEVSYRHLTDNDQFIVLATDGIWDVMSNEQVVNIVASAPRSSAAKLLVESAVQAW' A
#
# COMPACT_ATOMS: atom_id res chain seq x y z
N ASP A 1 9.38 1.72 -30.21
CA ASP A 1 10.55 1.54 -29.33
C ASP A 1 10.58 2.60 -28.25
N PHE A 2 10.07 2.28 -27.06
CA PHE A 2 10.33 3.10 -25.87
C PHE A 2 10.91 2.16 -24.81
N GLY A 3 12.19 2.35 -24.50
CA GLY A 3 12.92 1.62 -23.47
C GLY A 3 12.62 2.19 -22.08
N LEU A 4 13.65 2.27 -21.23
CA LEU A 4 13.57 2.93 -19.92
C LEU A 4 13.51 4.46 -20.08
N ILE A 5 12.42 5.08 -19.62
CA ILE A 5 12.26 6.54 -19.60
C ILE A 5 12.19 7.05 -18.15
N SER A 6 12.72 8.25 -17.91
CA SER A 6 12.68 8.91 -16.58
C SER A 6 11.45 9.79 -16.37
N ILE A 7 10.48 9.72 -17.28
CA ILE A 7 9.23 10.48 -17.19
C ILE A 7 8.25 9.67 -16.33
N PRO A 8 7.82 10.17 -15.16
CA PRO A 8 6.87 9.46 -14.31
C PRO A 8 5.45 9.59 -14.85
N GLU A 9 4.60 8.64 -14.49
CA GLU A 9 3.16 8.81 -14.55
C GLU A 9 2.71 9.74 -13.39
N VAL A 10 1.93 10.77 -13.71
CA VAL A 10 1.46 11.75 -12.71
C VAL A 10 -0.06 11.74 -12.69
N SER A 11 -0.65 11.51 -11.53
CA SER A 11 -2.08 11.59 -11.29
C SER A 11 -2.41 12.54 -10.13
N TYR A 12 -3.61 13.09 -10.14
CA TYR A 12 -4.13 13.95 -9.08
C TYR A 12 -5.41 13.36 -8.51
N ARG A 13 -5.55 13.37 -7.19
CA ARG A 13 -6.76 12.97 -6.48
C ARG A 13 -7.13 14.01 -5.45
N HIS A 14 -8.36 14.49 -5.49
CA HIS A 14 -8.91 15.35 -4.45
C HIS A 14 -9.29 14.50 -3.24
N LEU A 15 -8.76 14.83 -2.06
CA LEU A 15 -9.11 14.13 -0.82
C LEU A 15 -10.43 14.65 -0.26
N THR A 16 -11.21 13.74 0.29
CA THR A 16 -12.48 14.01 0.96
C THR A 16 -12.47 13.44 2.37
N ASP A 17 -13.46 13.79 3.20
CA ASP A 17 -13.59 13.22 4.54
C ASP A 17 -13.83 11.69 4.55
N ASN A 18 -14.17 11.09 3.39
CA ASN A 18 -14.29 9.65 3.24
C ASN A 18 -12.93 8.94 3.11
N ASP A 19 -11.85 9.67 2.85
CA ASP A 19 -10.51 9.11 2.68
C ASP A 19 -9.81 8.91 4.02
N GLN A 20 -9.57 7.65 4.41
CA GLN A 20 -9.08 7.33 5.76
C GLN A 20 -7.55 7.26 5.87
N PHE A 21 -6.90 6.70 4.85
CA PHE A 21 -5.44 6.53 4.79
C PHE A 21 -4.99 6.23 3.35
N ILE A 22 -3.69 6.36 3.10
CA ILE A 22 -3.02 5.95 1.86
C ILE A 22 -1.97 4.90 2.23
N VAL A 23 -1.91 3.81 1.46
CA VAL A 23 -0.85 2.82 1.56
C VAL A 23 0.09 2.99 0.38
N LEU A 24 1.37 3.20 0.66
CA LEU A 24 2.46 3.21 -0.32
C LEU A 24 3.45 2.11 0.06
N ALA A 25 3.70 1.18 -0.83
CA ALA A 25 4.71 0.15 -0.65
C ALA A 25 5.19 -0.37 -2.02
N THR A 26 6.19 -1.24 -1.99
CA THR A 26 6.70 -1.96 -3.17
C THR A 26 5.85 -3.19 -3.46
N ASP A 27 6.00 -3.74 -4.67
CA ASP A 27 5.35 -4.98 -5.15
C ASP A 27 5.40 -6.15 -4.15
N GLY A 28 6.48 -6.32 -3.39
CA GLY A 28 6.62 -7.39 -2.41
C GLY A 28 5.50 -7.52 -1.35
N ILE A 29 4.67 -6.48 -1.15
CA ILE A 29 3.41 -6.61 -0.36
C ILE A 29 2.30 -7.23 -1.20
N TRP A 30 2.09 -6.75 -2.42
CA TRP A 30 1.04 -7.21 -3.33
C TRP A 30 1.34 -8.56 -3.98
N ASP A 31 2.58 -9.02 -3.93
CA ASP A 31 2.96 -10.38 -4.33
C ASP A 31 2.31 -11.46 -3.46
N VAL A 32 1.97 -11.13 -2.20
CA VAL A 32 1.46 -12.09 -1.19
C VAL A 32 0.14 -11.68 -0.53
N MET A 33 -0.38 -10.49 -0.84
CA MET A 33 -1.61 -9.96 -0.24
C MET A 33 -2.51 -9.24 -1.24
N SER A 34 -3.83 -9.43 -1.10
CA SER A 34 -4.83 -8.64 -1.81
C SER A 34 -5.00 -7.24 -1.20
N ASN A 35 -5.57 -6.31 -1.98
CA ASN A 35 -5.89 -4.95 -1.49
C ASN A 35 -6.80 -4.99 -0.25
N GLU A 36 -7.77 -5.91 -0.21
CA GLU A 36 -8.68 -6.06 0.92
C GLU A 36 -7.95 -6.52 2.18
N GLN A 37 -6.99 -7.44 2.06
CA GLN A 37 -6.16 -7.88 3.19
C GLN A 37 -5.31 -6.73 3.73
N VAL A 38 -4.66 -5.97 2.84
CA VAL A 38 -3.87 -4.78 3.20
C VAL A 38 -4.74 -3.76 3.94
N VAL A 39 -5.91 -3.43 3.39
CA VAL A 39 -6.86 -2.47 4.00
C VAL A 39 -7.31 -2.96 5.37
N ASN A 40 -7.67 -4.24 5.52
CA ASN A 40 -8.13 -4.81 6.79
C ASN A 40 -7.04 -4.73 7.88
N ILE A 41 -5.78 -5.01 7.54
CA ILE A 41 -4.66 -4.90 8.49
C ILE A 41 -4.44 -3.45 8.89
N VAL A 42 -4.36 -2.54 7.92
CA VAL A 42 -4.08 -1.11 8.19
C VAL A 42 -5.21 -0.45 8.96
N ALA A 43 -6.47 -0.75 8.62
CA ALA A 43 -7.65 -0.18 9.27
C ALA A 43 -7.85 -0.67 10.71
N SER A 44 -7.39 -1.88 11.04
CA SER A 44 -7.51 -2.47 12.38
C SER A 44 -6.34 -2.14 13.32
N ALA A 45 -5.23 -1.63 12.79
CA ALA A 45 -4.03 -1.35 13.55
C ALA A 45 -4.00 0.07 14.17
N PRO A 46 -3.34 0.26 15.33
CA PRO A 46 -2.91 1.58 15.75
C PRO A 46 -2.05 2.24 14.66
N ARG A 47 -2.31 3.52 14.37
CA ARG A 47 -1.61 4.28 13.31
C ARG A 47 -0.08 4.19 13.41
N SER A 48 0.47 4.20 14.63
CA SER A 48 1.91 4.10 14.87
C SER A 48 2.54 2.75 14.53
N SER A 49 1.73 1.69 14.39
CA SER A 49 2.21 0.32 14.15
C SER A 49 1.65 -0.32 12.88
N ALA A 50 0.77 0.36 12.14
CA ALA A 50 0.09 -0.20 10.96
C ALA A 50 1.07 -0.69 9.89
N ALA A 51 2.09 0.12 9.54
CA ALA A 51 3.08 -0.27 8.55
C ALA A 51 3.91 -1.50 9.01
N LYS A 52 4.28 -1.55 10.29
CA LYS A 52 5.02 -2.67 10.86
C LYS A 52 4.21 -3.97 10.82
N LEU A 53 2.95 -3.92 11.26
CA LEU A 53 2.06 -5.08 11.24
C LEU A 53 1.78 -5.57 9.82
N LEU A 54 1.64 -4.65 8.86
CA LEU A 54 1.46 -5.00 7.46
C LEU A 54 2.68 -5.76 6.92
N VAL A 55 3.89 -5.26 7.18
CA VAL A 55 5.14 -5.92 6.76
C VAL A 55 5.31 -7.28 7.45
N GLU A 56 5.08 -7.36 8.77
CA GLU A 56 5.18 -8.63 9.49
C GLU A 56 4.21 -9.67 8.94
N SER A 57 2.98 -9.25 8.63
CA SER A 57 1.96 -10.13 8.05
C SER A 57 2.36 -10.58 6.64
N ALA A 58 2.95 -9.71 5.81
CA ALA A 58 3.43 -10.06 4.48
C ALA A 58 4.55 -11.09 4.57
N VAL A 59 5.53 -10.88 5.46
CA VAL A 59 6.64 -11.83 5.70
C VAL A 59 6.14 -13.21 6.14
N GLN A 60 5.05 -13.30 6.90
CA GLN A 60 4.45 -14.59 7.28
C GLN A 60 3.69 -15.29 6.14
N ALA A 61 3.33 -14.57 5.07
CA ALA A 61 2.58 -15.10 3.94
C ALA A 61 3.46 -15.54 2.75
N TRP A 62 4.77 -15.22 2.79
CA TRP A 62 5.80 -15.71 1.86
C TRP A 62 6.15 -17.18 2.14
#